data_AF-A0A7W4FF31-F1
#
_entry.id   AF-A0A7W4FF31-F1
#
_cell.length_a   1.000
_cell.length_b   1.000
_cell.length_c   1.000
_cell.angle_alpha   90.00
_cell.angle_beta   90.00
_cell.angle_gamma   90.00
#
_symmetry.space_group_name_H-M   'P 1'
#
loop_
_entity.id
_entity.type
_entity.pdbx_description
1 polymer ?
#
loop_
_entity_poly.entity_id
_entity_poly.type
_entity_poly.pdbx_seq_one_letter_code
_entity_poly.pdbx_strand_id
1 'polypeptide(L)'
;MSAVTFRVDDTLKAAAVAKLSAQGMSLSDVLRDTLAYIAETGQPPVKRRLVTDEDARLIEIVRERLADPAPRHRMTLADLKARHPDD
;
A
#
# COMPACT_ATOMS: atom_id res chain seq x y z
N MET A 1 1.99 -24.70 19.03
CA MET A 1 0.93 -23.89 18.39
C MET A 1 0.29 -23.01 19.45
N SER A 2 0.11 -21.72 19.16
CA SER A 2 -0.67 -20.78 19.98
C SER A 2 -1.89 -20.32 19.19
N ALA A 3 -2.92 -19.82 19.89
CA ALA A 3 -4.13 -19.29 19.28
C ALA A 3 -4.09 -17.75 19.28
N VAL A 4 -4.59 -17.14 18.20
CA VAL A 4 -4.78 -15.69 18.08
C VAL A 4 -6.28 -15.41 18.07
N THR A 5 -6.74 -14.55 18.99
CA THR A 5 -8.13 -14.09 19.03
C THR A 5 -8.17 -12.57 18.93
N PHE A 6 -9.07 -12.03 18.12
CA PHE A 6 -9.28 -10.60 17.98
C PHE A 6 -10.77 -10.33 17.74
N ARG A 7 -11.21 -9.13 18.13
CA ARG A 7 -12.58 -8.67 17.89
C ARG A 7 -12.65 -7.94 16.55
N VAL A 8 -13.72 -8.20 15.82
CA VAL A 8 -14.03 -7.56 14.56
C VAL A 8 -15.55 -7.42 14.47
N ASP A 9 -16.02 -6.44 13.73
CA ASP A 9 -17.44 -6.30 13.42
C ASP A 9 -17.98 -7.55 12.69
N ASP A 10 -19.18 -7.99 13.06
CA ASP A 10 -19.77 -9.22 12.53
C ASP A 10 -20.10 -9.11 11.05
N THR A 11 -20.53 -7.93 10.58
CA THR A 11 -20.84 -7.70 9.16
C THR A 11 -19.57 -7.74 8.32
N LEU A 12 -18.48 -7.15 8.84
CA LEU A 12 -17.17 -7.19 8.21
C LEU A 12 -16.63 -8.62 8.13
N LYS A 13 -16.74 -9.39 9.23
CA LYS A 13 -16.34 -10.80 9.26
C LYS A 13 -17.09 -11.62 8.21
N ALA A 14 -18.42 -11.50 8.17
CA ALA A 14 -19.25 -12.25 7.22
C ALA A 14 -18.90 -11.91 5.77
N ALA A 15 -18.75 -10.62 5.45
CA ALA A 15 -18.38 -10.16 4.12
C ALA A 15 -16.98 -10.65 3.69
N ALA A 16 -16.00 -10.62 4.61
CA ALA A 16 -14.66 -11.10 4.35
C ALA A 16 -14.65 -12.62 4.10
N VAL A 17 -15.30 -13.41 4.96
CA VAL A 17 -15.38 -14.86 4.82
C VAL A 17 -16.01 -15.26 3.49
N ALA A 18 -17.11 -14.63 3.09
CA ALA A 18 -17.77 -14.91 1.82
C ALA A 18 -16.84 -14.70 0.60
N LYS A 19 -16.10 -13.59 0.57
CA LYS A 19 -15.16 -13.29 -0.52
C LYS A 19 -13.96 -14.23 -0.54
N LEU A 20 -13.40 -14.56 0.63
CA LEU A 20 -12.26 -15.47 0.74
C LEU A 20 -12.65 -16.90 0.34
N SER A 21 -13.82 -17.36 0.77
CA SER A 21 -14.32 -18.69 0.38
C SER A 21 -14.58 -18.80 -1.12
N ALA A 22 -15.03 -17.73 -1.78
CA ALA A 22 -15.15 -17.70 -3.24
C ALA A 22 -13.79 -17.85 -3.96
N GLN A 23 -12.68 -17.55 -3.28
CA GLN A 23 -11.31 -17.73 -3.77
C GLN A 23 -10.64 -19.01 -3.24
N GLY A 24 -11.38 -19.88 -2.54
CA GLY A 24 -10.85 -21.11 -1.97
C GLY A 24 -9.94 -20.93 -0.74
N MET A 25 -9.96 -19.74 -0.12
CA MET A 25 -9.13 -19.43 1.05
C MET A 25 -9.98 -19.35 2.32
N SER A 26 -9.44 -19.81 3.46
CA SER A 26 -10.04 -19.55 4.76
C SER A 26 -9.49 -18.28 5.40
N LEU A 27 -10.27 -17.67 6.30
CA LEU A 27 -9.80 -16.52 7.08
C LEU A 27 -8.52 -16.83 7.87
N SER A 28 -8.40 -18.05 8.38
CA SER A 28 -7.22 -18.50 9.13
C SER A 28 -5.97 -18.58 8.25
N ASP A 29 -6.11 -19.00 6.99
CA ASP A 29 -4.97 -19.08 6.07
C ASP A 29 -4.44 -17.68 5.77
N VAL A 30 -5.33 -16.75 5.42
CA VAL A 30 -4.96 -15.35 5.16
C VAL A 30 -4.28 -14.70 6.36
N LEU A 31 -4.77 -14.95 7.57
CA LEU A 31 -4.17 -14.40 8.79
C LEU A 31 -2.79 -15.01 9.08
N ARG A 32 -2.61 -16.31 8.85
CA ARG A 32 -1.30 -16.97 9.00
C ARG A 32 -0.30 -16.40 7.99
N ASP A 33 -0.69 -16.25 6.74
CA ASP A 33 0.17 -15.70 5.68
C ASP A 33 0.53 -14.23 5.96
N THR A 34 -0.43 -13.46 6.47
CA THR A 34 -0.20 -12.06 6.87
C THR A 34 0.83 -11.97 8.00
N LEU A 35 0.70 -12.82 9.03
CA LEU A 35 1.65 -12.86 10.14
C LEU A 35 3.04 -13.32 9.69
N ALA A 36 3.11 -14.32 8.81
CA ALA A 36 4.37 -14.79 8.24
C ALA A 36 5.05 -13.69 7.43
N TYR A 37 4.31 -13.00 6.56
CA TYR A 37 4.82 -11.87 5.78
C TYR A 37 5.42 -10.77 6.68
N ILE A 38 4.72 -10.40 7.75
CA ILE A 38 5.22 -9.39 8.70
C ILE A 38 6.49 -9.87 9.39
N ALA A 39 6.54 -11.15 9.80
CA ALA A 39 7.70 -11.74 10.45
C ALA A 39 8.93 -11.76 9.51
N GLU A 40 8.74 -12.00 8.22
CA GLU A 40 9.82 -12.07 7.23
C GLU A 40 10.29 -10.70 6.75
N THR A 41 9.36 -9.77 6.50
CA THR A 41 9.65 -8.48 5.85
C THR A 41 9.78 -7.32 6.82
N GLY A 42 9.29 -7.49 8.05
CA GLY A 42 9.18 -6.40 9.04
C GLY A 42 8.12 -5.34 8.69
N GLN A 43 7.29 -5.56 7.66
CA GLN A 43 6.30 -4.59 7.18
C GLN A 43 4.92 -5.23 7.00
N PRO A 44 3.82 -4.49 7.21
CA PRO A 44 2.48 -4.97 6.91
C PRO A 44 2.27 -5.11 5.39
N PRO A 45 1.56 -6.15 4.91
CA PRO A 45 1.31 -6.36 3.48
C PRO A 45 0.39 -5.29 2.88
N VAL A 46 -0.42 -4.64 3.71
CA VAL A 46 -1.23 -3.49 3.32
C VAL A 46 -0.60 -2.23 3.90
N LYS A 47 -0.11 -1.35 3.02
CA LYS A 47 0.30 0.00 3.42
C LYS A 47 -0.92 0.77 3.89
N ARG A 48 -1.08 0.90 5.20
CA ARG A 48 -1.94 1.93 5.79
C ARG A 48 -1.30 3.29 5.54
N ARG A 49 -1.43 3.83 4.33
CA ARG A 49 -1.10 5.24 4.08
C ARG A 49 -2.13 6.07 4.85
N LEU A 50 -1.72 6.60 5.99
CA LEU A 50 -2.27 7.86 6.47
C LEU A 50 -1.83 8.89 5.44
N VAL A 51 -2.70 9.22 4.49
CA VAL A 51 -2.46 10.36 3.60
C VAL A 51 -2.54 11.58 4.50
N THR A 52 -1.39 12.17 4.84
CA THR A 52 -1.35 13.45 5.54
C THR A 52 -1.95 14.52 4.61
N ASP A 53 -2.39 15.66 5.16
CA ASP A 53 -2.90 16.76 4.33
C ASP A 53 -1.87 17.24 3.30
N GLU A 54 -0.58 17.09 3.61
CA GLU A 54 0.54 17.35 2.69
C GLU A 54 0.57 16.33 1.55
N ASP A 55 0.48 15.03 1.86
CA ASP A 55 0.42 13.96 0.86
C ASP A 55 -0.83 14.08 -0.02
N ALA A 56 -1.95 14.54 0.54
CA ALA A 56 -3.18 14.78 -0.21
C ALA A 56 -2.99 15.88 -1.27
N ARG A 57 -2.29 16.97 -0.92
CA ARG A 57 -1.95 18.04 -1.87
C ARG A 57 -1.02 17.54 -2.98
N LEU A 58 -0.03 16.73 -2.63
CA LEU A 58 0.86 16.10 -3.62
C LEU A 58 0.10 15.18 -4.58
N ILE A 59 -0.85 14.39 -4.07
CA ILE A 59 -1.71 13.54 -4.91
C ILE A 59 -2.55 14.39 -5.87
N GLU A 60 -3.07 15.53 -5.43
CA GLU A 60 -3.87 16.42 -6.27
C GLU A 60 -3.04 17.05 -7.39
N ILE A 61 -1.83 17.54 -7.07
CA ILE A 61 -0.87 18.04 -8.08
C ILE A 61 -0.56 16.95 -9.12
N VAL A 62 -0.39 15.70 -8.70
CA VAL A 62 -0.15 14.58 -9.62
C VAL A 62 -1.37 14.34 -10.52
N ARG A 63 -2.58 14.36 -9.98
CA ARG A 63 -3.82 14.21 -10.77
C ARG A 63 -3.98 15.30 -11.82
N GLU A 64 -3.78 16.55 -11.43
CA GLU A 64 -3.84 17.70 -12.36
C GLU A 64 -2.84 17.55 -13.51
N ARG A 65 -1.59 17.18 -13.20
CA ARG A 65 -0.54 16.99 -14.23
C ARG A 65 -0.75 15.76 -15.09
N LEU A 66 -1.45 14.74 -14.61
CA LEU A 66 -1.81 13.56 -15.40
C LEU A 66 -2.97 13.84 -16.35
N ALA A 67 -3.82 14.84 -16.05
CA ALA A 67 -4.90 15.25 -16.95
C ALA A 67 -4.39 15.95 -18.22
N ASP A 68 -3.31 16.74 -18.11
CA ASP A 68 -2.58 17.32 -19.24
C ASP A 68 -1.07 17.09 -19.11
N PRO A 69 -0.55 15.94 -19.55
CA PRO A 69 0.83 15.56 -19.34
C PRO A 69 1.80 16.41 -20.17
N ALA A 70 2.72 17.09 -19.48
CA ALA A 70 3.86 17.72 -20.13
C ALA A 70 4.74 16.68 -20.86
N PRO A 71 5.48 17.08 -21.92
CA PRO A 71 6.40 16.19 -22.62
C PRO A 71 7.41 15.56 -21.66
N ARG A 72 7.62 14.25 -21.81
CA ARG A 72 8.60 13.52 -20.99
C ARG A 72 9.99 14.11 -21.22
N HIS A 73 10.59 14.63 -20.15
CA HIS A 73 11.96 15.11 -20.20
C HIS A 73 12.92 13.97 -19.86
N ARG A 74 13.65 13.47 -20.86
CA ARG A 74 14.67 12.43 -20.67
C ARG A 74 15.99 13.09 -20.32
N MET A 75 16.54 12.75 -19.15
CA MET A 75 17.84 13.24 -18.69
C MET A 75 18.61 12.10 -17.99
N THR A 76 19.94 12.20 -17.96
CA THR A 76 20.79 11.27 -17.19
C THR A 76 20.92 11.74 -15.74
N LEU A 77 21.36 10.85 -14.84
CA LEU A 77 21.66 11.23 -13.45
C LEU A 77 22.80 12.25 -13.36
N ALA A 78 23.76 12.20 -14.28
CA ALA A 78 24.83 13.19 -14.38
C ALA A 78 24.26 14.58 -14.73
N ASP A 79 23.33 14.65 -15.68
CA ASP A 79 22.66 15.91 -16.06
C ASP A 79 21.86 16.51 -14.91
N LEU A 80 21.19 15.66 -14.11
CA LEU A 80 20.44 16.10 -12.94
C LEU A 80 21.37 16.67 -11.86
N LYS A 81 22.47 15.96 -11.55
CA LYS A 81 23.45 16.40 -10.56
C LYS A 81 24.17 17.68 -10.98
N ALA A 82 24.44 17.86 -12.27
CA ALA A 82 25.03 19.09 -12.79
C ALA A 82 24.10 20.31 -12.65
N ARG A 83 22.78 20.11 -12.60
CA ARG A 83 21.78 21.18 -12.40
C ARG A 83 21.55 21.52 -10.93
N HIS A 84 21.81 20.58 -10.02
CA HIS A 84 21.66 20.73 -8.58
C HIS A 84 22.95 20.26 -7.87
N PRO A 85 24.04 21.05 -7.94
CA PRO A 85 25.33 20.63 -7.42
C PRO A 85 25.41 20.63 -5.88
N ASP A 86 24.50 21.33 -5.19
CA ASP A 86 24.57 21.64 -3.76
C ASP A 86 23.50 20.94 -2.88
N ASP A 87 22.75 19.97 -3.45
CA ASP A 87 21.85 19.05 -2.70
C ASP A 87 22.51 17.67 -2.47
#